data_AF-A0AAD3DI19-F1
#
_entry.id   AF-A0AAD3DI19-F1
#
_cell.length_a   1.000
_cell.length_b   1.000
_cell.length_c   1.000
_cell.angle_alpha   90.00
_cell.angle_beta   90.00
_cell.angle_gamma   90.00
#
_symmetry.space_group_name_H-M   'P 1'
#
loop_
_entity.id
_entity.type
_entity.pdbx_description
1 polymer ?
#
loop_
_entity_poly.entity_id
_entity_poly.type
_entity_poly.pdbx_seq_one_letter_code
_entity_poly.pdbx_strand_id
1 'polypeptide(L)'
;MAKAKPKAAAGKSRLAVLAAQMKAQPKKPNPFELKGTKGHFDTMGRRLSGKKQNVIKARQEAVNRRKKTLLVEYRQLRKANTFVDRRFGESDPELTESDKGLARLRAQRMKDERTKKKRGSKFTLSEGGEGGEEGGLTHMGRSLADDLRDFMDRPEFDDMDEELVSELVSQYHFGG
;
A
#
# COMPACT_ATOMS: atom_id res chain seq x y z
N MET A 1 -59.47 15.60 -31.26
CA MET A 1 -58.41 15.35 -30.26
C MET A 1 -57.16 16.14 -30.65
N ALA A 2 -56.87 17.26 -29.99
CA ALA A 2 -55.68 18.07 -30.27
C ALA A 2 -54.65 17.90 -29.13
N LYS A 3 -53.46 17.40 -29.46
CA LYS A 3 -52.36 17.22 -28.50
C LYS A 3 -51.57 18.53 -28.35
N ALA A 4 -51.56 19.12 -27.16
CA ALA A 4 -50.76 20.30 -26.83
C ALA A 4 -49.27 19.93 -26.68
N LYS A 5 -48.37 20.69 -27.32
CA LYS A 5 -46.91 20.58 -27.14
C LYS A 5 -46.46 21.33 -25.88
N PRO A 6 -45.50 20.80 -25.08
CA PRO A 6 -45.05 21.47 -23.87
C PRO A 6 -44.17 22.69 -24.20
N LYS A 7 -44.46 23.84 -23.57
CA LYS A 7 -43.66 25.07 -23.65
C LYS A 7 -42.35 24.90 -22.87
N ALA A 8 -41.23 25.17 -23.53
CA ALA A 8 -39.87 25.02 -23.00
C ALA A 8 -39.55 25.98 -21.85
N ALA A 9 -38.91 25.45 -20.80
CA ALA A 9 -38.35 26.20 -19.67
C ALA A 9 -37.07 26.97 -20.07
N ALA A 10 -37.21 28.06 -20.82
CA ALA A 10 -36.09 28.87 -21.35
C ALA A 10 -35.55 29.95 -20.40
N GLY A 11 -36.01 30.00 -19.15
CA GLY A 11 -35.63 31.06 -18.19
C GLY A 11 -34.36 30.81 -17.39
N LYS A 12 -33.95 29.54 -17.19
CA LYS A 12 -32.85 29.17 -16.27
C LYS A 12 -31.46 29.27 -16.91
N SER A 13 -31.35 29.20 -18.24
CA SER A 13 -30.07 29.26 -18.95
C SER A 13 -29.51 30.67 -19.04
N ARG A 14 -30.35 31.70 -19.19
CA ARG A 14 -29.91 33.10 -19.29
C ARG A 14 -29.26 33.62 -18.02
N LEU A 15 -29.82 33.30 -16.85
CA LEU A 15 -29.24 33.69 -15.55
C LEU A 15 -27.91 32.97 -15.28
N ALA A 16 -27.81 31.68 -15.63
CA ALA A 16 -26.57 30.92 -15.49
C ALA A 16 -25.46 31.44 -16.43
N VAL A 17 -25.80 31.79 -17.66
CA VAL A 17 -24.86 32.37 -18.63
C VAL A 17 -24.39 33.76 -18.18
N LEU A 18 -25.29 34.61 -17.66
CA LEU A 18 -24.94 35.95 -17.18
C LEU A 18 -24.11 35.90 -15.89
N ALA A 19 -24.40 34.97 -14.98
CA ALA A 19 -23.59 34.71 -13.79
C ALA A 19 -22.19 34.16 -14.15
N ALA A 20 -22.10 33.29 -15.15
CA ALA A 20 -20.82 32.82 -15.69
C ALA A 20 -20.03 33.97 -16.34
N GLN A 21 -20.70 34.87 -17.06
CA GLN A 21 -20.11 36.03 -17.71
C GLN A 21 -19.61 37.08 -16.70
N MET A 22 -20.31 37.25 -15.56
CA MET A 22 -19.86 38.08 -14.44
C MET A 22 -18.70 37.47 -13.64
N LYS A 23 -18.65 36.14 -13.50
CA LYS A 23 -17.48 35.44 -12.93
C LYS A 23 -16.27 35.46 -13.86
N ALA A 24 -16.49 35.56 -15.18
CA ALA A 24 -15.45 35.50 -16.19
C ALA A 24 -14.68 36.81 -16.38
N GLN A 25 -15.17 37.95 -15.87
CA GLN A 25 -14.40 39.19 -15.98
C GLN A 25 -13.26 39.20 -14.97
N PRO A 26 -11.99 39.25 -15.41
CA PRO A 26 -10.86 39.34 -14.49
C PRO A 26 -10.98 40.66 -13.74
N LYS A 27 -11.16 40.59 -12.42
CA LYS A 27 -11.12 41.76 -11.55
C LYS A 27 -9.81 42.49 -11.82
N LYS A 28 -9.90 43.77 -12.17
CA LYS A 28 -8.72 44.62 -12.37
C LYS A 28 -7.87 44.52 -11.09
N PRO A 29 -6.59 44.15 -11.18
CA PRO A 29 -5.75 43.98 -9.99
C PRO A 29 -5.62 45.32 -9.27
N ASN A 30 -5.70 45.27 -7.94
CA ASN A 30 -5.55 46.45 -7.10
C ASN A 30 -4.14 47.06 -7.31
N PRO A 31 -4.03 48.38 -7.58
CA PRO A 31 -2.75 49.04 -7.82
C PRO A 31 -1.76 48.92 -6.64
N PHE A 32 -2.24 48.81 -5.40
CA PHE A 32 -1.37 48.68 -4.22
C PHE A 32 -0.70 47.30 -4.10
N GLU A 33 -1.21 46.29 -4.81
CA GLU A 33 -0.61 44.95 -4.82
C GLU A 33 0.53 44.85 -5.84
N LEU A 34 0.53 45.75 -6.83
CA LEU A 34 1.48 45.77 -7.93
C LEU A 34 2.68 46.64 -7.59
N LYS A 35 3.86 46.03 -7.46
CA LYS A 35 5.13 46.76 -7.44
C LYS A 35 5.73 46.76 -8.83
N GLY A 36 6.12 47.93 -9.31
CA GLY A 36 6.88 48.04 -10.55
C GLY A 36 7.99 49.06 -10.45
N THR A 37 9.04 48.87 -11.25
CA THR A 37 10.14 49.82 -11.38
C THR A 37 9.94 50.65 -12.63
N LYS A 38 10.31 51.94 -12.54
CA LYS A 38 10.42 52.80 -13.71
C LYS A 38 11.77 52.54 -14.35
N GLY A 39 11.80 52.30 -15.66
CA GLY A 39 13.06 52.25 -16.40
C GLY A 39 13.66 53.65 -16.50
N HIS A 40 14.98 53.75 -16.44
CA HIS A 40 15.67 55.04 -16.53
C HIS A 40 15.56 55.65 -17.94
N PHE A 41 15.71 54.84 -18.99
CA PHE A 41 15.65 55.27 -20.38
C PHE A 41 14.54 54.55 -21.13
N ASP A 42 13.87 55.27 -22.03
CA ASP A 42 12.90 54.69 -22.95
C ASP A 42 13.61 54.34 -24.27
N THR A 43 13.86 53.06 -24.48
CA THR A 43 14.42 52.55 -25.72
C THR A 43 13.26 52.22 -26.67
N MET A 44 13.14 53.00 -27.75
CA MET A 44 12.14 52.79 -28.80
C MET A 44 12.19 51.34 -29.31
N GLY A 45 11.02 50.70 -29.43
CA GLY A 45 10.88 49.33 -29.92
C GLY A 45 11.03 48.21 -28.86
N ARG A 46 11.43 48.51 -27.62
CA ARG A 46 11.62 47.47 -26.60
C ARG A 46 10.37 47.19 -25.76
N ARG A 47 9.72 46.05 -25.99
CA ARG A 47 8.63 45.55 -25.13
C ARG A 47 9.18 44.85 -23.90
N LEU A 48 9.10 45.54 -22.75
CA LEU A 48 9.51 45.01 -21.45
C LEU A 48 8.32 44.32 -20.76
N SER A 49 8.23 43.00 -20.89
CA SER A 49 7.28 42.17 -20.13
C SER A 49 7.67 42.12 -18.65
N GLY A 50 6.69 42.14 -17.74
CA GLY A 50 6.92 41.92 -16.31
C GLY A 50 7.33 43.14 -15.47
N LYS A 51 7.23 44.39 -15.97
CA LYS A 51 7.56 45.60 -15.18
C LYS A 51 6.76 45.75 -13.89
N LYS A 52 5.54 45.19 -13.82
CA LYS A 52 4.66 45.24 -12.66
C LYS A 52 4.41 43.81 -12.19
N GLN A 53 4.81 43.50 -10.96
CA GLN A 53 4.60 42.20 -10.34
C GLN A 53 3.71 42.36 -9.10
N ASN A 54 2.81 41.40 -8.88
CA ASN A 54 2.02 41.36 -7.65
C ASN A 54 2.88 40.79 -6.51
N VAL A 55 3.45 41.66 -5.68
CA VAL A 55 4.36 41.27 -4.61
C VAL A 55 3.63 40.56 -3.48
N ILE A 56 2.39 40.95 -3.21
CA ILE A 56 1.58 40.35 -2.14
C ILE A 56 1.27 38.89 -2.49
N LYS A 57 0.84 38.62 -3.73
CA LYS A 57 0.62 37.26 -4.23
C LYS A 57 1.89 36.41 -4.13
N ALA A 58 3.03 36.94 -4.56
CA ALA A 58 4.32 36.23 -4.46
C ALA A 58 4.70 35.90 -3.00
N ARG A 59 4.49 36.84 -2.06
CA ARG A 59 4.72 36.62 -0.63
C ARG A 59 3.77 35.56 -0.05
N GLN A 60 2.50 35.59 -0.42
CA GLN A 60 1.52 34.58 0.00
C GLN A 60 1.91 33.19 -0.50
N GLU A 61 2.31 33.06 -1.77
CA GLU A 61 2.81 31.81 -2.33
C GLU A 61 4.05 31.30 -1.59
N ALA A 62 5.00 32.18 -1.26
CA ALA A 62 6.18 31.82 -0.49
C ALA A 62 5.82 31.29 0.92
N VAL A 63 4.90 31.95 1.62
CA VAL A 63 4.40 31.48 2.92
C VAL A 63 3.70 30.13 2.78
N ASN A 64 2.88 29.96 1.74
CA ASN A 64 2.19 28.70 1.48
C ASN A 64 3.17 27.55 1.17
N ARG A 65 4.26 27.83 0.45
CA ARG A 65 5.34 26.85 0.21
C ARG A 65 6.00 26.44 1.53
N ARG A 66 6.37 27.39 2.39
CA ARG A 66 6.95 27.09 3.72
C ARG A 66 6.00 26.28 4.61
N LYS A 67 4.70 26.57 4.56
CA LYS A 67 3.67 25.78 5.27
C LYS A 67 3.55 24.34 4.74
N LYS A 68 3.86 24.10 3.47
CA LYS A 68 3.82 22.76 2.86
C LYS A 68 5.11 21.98 3.05
N THR A 69 6.27 22.64 3.13
CA THR A 69 7.58 21.99 3.27
C THR A 69 8.11 22.10 4.70
N LEU A 70 8.67 23.25 5.08
CA LEU A 70 9.35 23.48 6.36
C LEU A 70 8.47 23.16 7.57
N LEU A 71 7.18 23.49 7.53
CA LEU A 71 6.27 23.18 8.63
C LEU A 71 6.07 21.66 8.80
N VAL A 72 6.03 20.92 7.69
CA VAL A 72 5.90 19.46 7.71
C VAL A 72 7.17 18.83 8.26
N GLU A 73 8.33 19.29 7.78
CA GLU A 73 9.65 18.87 8.27
C GLU A 73 9.83 19.16 9.77
N TYR A 74 9.46 20.37 10.22
CA TYR A 74 9.52 20.75 11.63
C TYR A 74 8.66 19.83 12.51
N ARG A 75 7.45 19.48 12.07
CA ARG A 75 6.57 18.53 12.76
C ARG A 75 7.15 17.11 12.80
N GLN A 76 8.09 16.78 11.91
CA GLN A 76 8.73 15.48 11.81
C GLN A 76 10.12 15.44 12.46
N LEU A 77 10.72 16.58 12.84
CA LEU A 77 12.10 16.68 13.33
C LEU A 77 12.46 15.71 14.48
N ARG A 78 11.50 15.39 15.36
CA ARG A 78 11.69 14.46 16.49
C ARG A 78 10.97 13.12 16.31
N LYS A 79 10.58 12.77 15.08
CA LYS A 79 9.91 11.50 14.74
C LYS A 79 10.87 10.63 13.96
N ALA A 80 11.11 9.42 14.44
CA ALA A 80 11.93 8.43 13.73
C ALA A 80 11.15 7.66 12.65
N ASN A 81 9.81 7.72 12.67
CA ASN A 81 8.96 6.90 11.80
C ASN A 81 8.61 7.66 10.52
N THR A 82 8.93 7.07 9.37
CA THR A 82 8.53 7.56 8.05
C THR A 82 7.70 6.51 7.32
N PHE A 83 6.51 6.88 6.84
CA PHE A 83 5.71 5.99 6.00
C PHE A 83 6.20 6.09 4.55
N VAL A 84 6.67 4.97 3.99
CA VAL A 84 7.07 4.86 2.58
C VAL A 84 6.05 3.98 1.87
N ASP A 85 5.31 4.57 0.93
CA ASP A 85 4.37 3.81 0.12
C ASP A 85 5.11 3.03 -0.97
N ARG A 86 5.04 1.70 -0.90
CA ARG A 86 5.68 0.77 -1.84
C ARG A 86 4.66 0.01 -2.68
N ARG A 87 3.41 0.47 -2.72
CA ARG A 87 2.37 -0.14 -3.56
C ARG A 87 2.74 0.04 -5.04
N PHE A 88 2.47 -0.99 -5.84
CA PHE A 88 2.75 -0.96 -7.28
C PHE A 88 1.94 0.15 -7.97
N GLY A 89 2.61 0.96 -8.79
CA GLY A 89 2.01 2.00 -9.63
C GLY A 89 1.42 3.22 -8.89
N GLU A 90 1.67 3.39 -7.58
CA GLU A 90 1.18 4.59 -6.86
C GLU A 90 1.91 5.86 -7.31
N SER A 91 3.22 5.77 -7.60
CA SER A 91 4.03 6.90 -8.08
C SER A 91 3.87 7.19 -9.57
N ASP A 92 3.29 6.27 -10.34
CA ASP A 92 3.14 6.41 -11.79
C ASP A 92 1.77 7.05 -12.13
N PRO A 93 1.75 8.27 -12.72
CA PRO A 93 0.52 8.95 -13.08
C PRO A 93 -0.15 8.37 -14.34
N GLU A 94 0.60 7.63 -15.17
CA GLU A 94 0.12 7.08 -16.45
C GLU A 94 -0.81 5.87 -16.31
N LEU A 95 -0.74 5.14 -15.19
CA LEU A 95 -1.59 3.96 -15.01
C LEU A 95 -3.00 4.33 -14.57
N THR A 96 -4.00 3.65 -15.12
CA THR A 96 -5.38 3.77 -14.67
C THR A 96 -5.56 3.16 -13.28
N GLU A 97 -6.58 3.60 -12.54
CA GLU A 97 -6.88 3.07 -11.20
C GLU A 97 -7.16 1.55 -11.24
N SER A 98 -7.83 1.09 -12.29
CA SER A 98 -8.11 -0.33 -12.54
C SER A 98 -6.83 -1.15 -12.72
N ASP A 99 -5.90 -0.64 -13.53
CA ASP A 99 -4.62 -1.33 -13.80
C ASP A 99 -3.74 -1.37 -12.55
N LYS A 100 -3.74 -0.29 -11.75
CA LYS A 100 -3.08 -0.26 -10.43
C LYS A 100 -3.66 -1.33 -9.50
N GLY A 101 -4.99 -1.45 -9.44
CA GLY A 101 -5.68 -2.47 -8.64
C GLY A 101 -5.32 -3.90 -9.05
N LEU A 102 -5.37 -4.18 -10.35
CA LEU A 102 -5.03 -5.50 -10.88
C LEU A 102 -3.56 -5.87 -10.64
N ALA A 103 -2.65 -4.91 -10.86
CA ALA A 103 -1.23 -5.14 -10.64
C ALA A 103 -0.89 -5.36 -9.16
N ARG A 104 -1.56 -4.65 -8.23
CA ARG A 104 -1.45 -4.90 -6.78
C ARG A 104 -1.90 -6.31 -6.42
N LEU A 105 -3.05 -6.74 -6.94
CA LEU A 105 -3.57 -8.09 -6.70
C LEU A 105 -2.59 -9.16 -7.19
N ARG A 106 -2.05 -8.98 -8.41
CA ARG A 106 -1.03 -9.88 -8.96
C ARG A 106 0.22 -9.91 -8.08
N ALA A 107 0.76 -8.74 -7.71
CA ALA A 107 1.94 -8.65 -6.86
C ALA A 107 1.72 -9.28 -5.47
N GLN A 108 0.53 -9.11 -4.89
CA GLN A 108 0.13 -9.74 -3.65
C GLN A 108 0.11 -11.26 -3.78
N ARG A 109 -0.59 -11.81 -4.79
CA ARG A 109 -0.64 -13.26 -5.03
C ARG A 109 0.76 -13.86 -5.21
N MET A 110 1.61 -13.22 -6.02
CA MET A 110 2.99 -13.67 -6.23
C MET A 110 3.82 -13.63 -4.95
N LYS A 111 3.61 -12.61 -4.09
CA LYS A 111 4.28 -12.54 -2.78
C LYS A 111 3.80 -13.64 -1.86
N ASP A 112 2.49 -13.89 -1.80
CA ASP A 112 1.89 -14.92 -0.97
C ASP A 112 2.40 -16.30 -1.38
N GLU A 113 2.39 -16.62 -2.67
CA GLU A 113 2.98 -17.85 -3.21
C GLU A 113 4.47 -18.00 -2.86
N ARG A 114 5.26 -16.93 -3.01
CA ARG A 114 6.69 -16.96 -2.62
C ARG A 114 6.87 -17.19 -1.12
N THR A 115 6.03 -16.59 -0.28
CA THR A 115 6.11 -16.81 1.18
C THR A 115 5.68 -18.21 1.58
N LYS A 116 4.65 -18.78 0.92
CA LYS A 116 4.23 -20.17 1.09
C LYS A 116 5.37 -21.13 0.72
N LYS A 117 5.98 -20.94 -0.46
CA LYS A 117 7.15 -21.74 -0.91
C LYS A 117 8.35 -21.62 0.05
N LYS A 118 8.67 -20.40 0.51
CA LYS A 118 9.81 -20.15 1.42
C LYS A 118 9.60 -20.68 2.85
N ARG A 119 8.36 -20.67 3.36
CA ARG A 119 8.07 -21.16 4.72
C ARG A 119 8.12 -22.70 4.81
N GLY A 120 8.36 -23.38 3.70
CA GLY A 120 8.30 -24.82 3.61
C GLY A 120 6.86 -25.30 3.78
N SER A 121 6.53 -26.43 3.18
CA SER A 121 5.27 -27.15 3.38
C SER A 121 5.13 -27.71 4.81
N LYS A 122 5.62 -27.02 5.84
CA LYS A 122 5.61 -27.53 7.22
C LYS A 122 4.22 -27.51 7.84
N PHE A 123 3.33 -26.66 7.32
CA PHE A 123 1.95 -26.51 7.79
C PHE A 123 0.92 -26.54 6.65
N THR A 124 1.36 -26.73 5.41
CA THR A 124 0.44 -26.97 4.30
C THR A 124 0.24 -28.47 4.26
N LEU A 125 -0.88 -28.94 4.82
CA LEU A 125 -1.30 -30.32 4.65
C LEU A 125 -1.43 -30.55 3.15
N SER A 126 -0.52 -31.33 2.57
CA SER A 126 -0.74 -31.92 1.27
C SER A 126 -2.06 -32.69 1.37
N GLU A 127 -3.02 -32.36 0.52
CA GLU A 127 -4.29 -33.09 0.39
C GLU A 127 -4.08 -34.54 -0.10
N GLY A 128 -2.85 -34.89 -0.49
CA GLY A 128 -2.39 -36.27 -0.57
C GLY A 128 -1.89 -36.74 0.79
N GLY A 129 -2.81 -37.22 1.61
CA GLY A 129 -2.49 -38.08 2.75
C GLY A 129 -2.01 -39.43 2.26
N GLU A 130 -0.73 -39.54 1.95
CA GLU A 130 0.07 -40.76 1.97
C GLU A 130 1.55 -40.34 1.88
N GLY A 131 2.44 -41.11 2.50
CA GLY A 131 3.84 -40.76 2.80
C GLY A 131 4.55 -39.84 1.81
N GLY A 132 5.00 -38.67 2.29
CA GLY A 132 6.07 -37.95 1.63
C GLY A 132 7.35 -38.77 1.70
N GLU A 133 7.67 -39.48 0.63
CA GLU A 133 8.85 -40.35 0.44
C GLU A 133 10.22 -39.62 0.56
N GLU A 134 10.28 -38.34 0.94
CA GLU A 134 11.54 -37.59 1.06
C GLU A 134 11.91 -37.17 2.49
N GLY A 135 11.23 -37.69 3.51
CA GLY A 135 11.65 -37.40 4.89
C GLY A 135 10.80 -38.10 5.95
N GLY A 136 10.88 -39.43 6.00
CA GLY A 136 10.40 -40.18 7.15
C GLY A 136 11.00 -39.65 8.47
N LEU A 137 10.30 -39.88 9.57
CA LEU A 137 10.80 -39.52 10.91
C LEU A 137 12.18 -40.17 11.11
N THR A 138 13.23 -39.37 11.30
CA THR A 138 14.62 -39.83 11.41
C THR A 138 15.21 -39.40 12.75
N HIS A 139 15.99 -40.28 13.39
CA HIS A 139 16.78 -39.97 14.58
C HIS A 139 18.23 -40.44 14.36
N MET A 140 19.18 -39.53 14.55
CA MET A 140 20.61 -39.77 14.27
C MET A 140 20.90 -40.27 12.85
N GLY A 141 20.11 -39.83 11.86
CA GLY A 141 20.30 -40.22 10.45
C GLY A 141 19.77 -41.60 10.09
N ARG A 142 19.15 -42.32 11.03
CA ARG A 142 18.46 -43.59 10.78
C ARG A 142 16.94 -43.35 10.74
N SER A 143 16.24 -44.01 9.82
CA SER A 143 14.78 -43.97 9.73
C SER A 143 14.17 -44.68 10.94
N LEU A 144 13.28 -44.00 11.66
CA LEU A 144 12.50 -44.59 12.77
C LEU A 144 11.26 -45.36 12.26
N ALA A 145 11.01 -45.38 10.95
CA ALA A 145 9.87 -46.06 10.38
C ALA A 145 9.90 -47.57 10.63
N ASP A 146 11.10 -48.16 10.64
CA ASP A 146 11.29 -49.59 10.89
C ASP A 146 11.19 -49.90 12.39
N ASP A 147 11.85 -49.10 13.24
CA ASP A 147 11.78 -49.27 14.71
C ASP A 147 10.35 -49.13 15.27
N LEU A 148 9.50 -48.28 14.66
CA LEU A 148 8.12 -48.11 15.08
C LEU A 148 7.22 -49.29 14.69
N ARG A 149 7.52 -49.96 13.57
CA ARG A 149 6.82 -51.19 13.17
C ARG A 149 7.13 -52.32 14.14
N ASP A 150 8.40 -52.47 14.50
CA ASP A 150 8.84 -53.48 15.47
C ASP A 150 8.24 -53.24 16.87
N PHE A 151 8.02 -51.98 17.26
CA PHE A 151 7.35 -51.65 18.51
C PHE A 151 5.84 -51.96 18.48
N MET A 152 5.18 -51.78 17.34
CA MET A 152 3.75 -52.10 17.17
C MET A 152 3.48 -53.61 17.13
N ASP A 153 4.44 -54.41 16.68
CA ASP A 153 4.38 -55.88 16.68
C ASP A 153 4.76 -56.51 18.04
N ARG A 154 5.09 -55.70 19.06
CA ARG A 154 5.43 -56.18 20.40
C ARG A 154 4.14 -56.49 21.20
N PRO A 155 4.08 -57.62 21.93
CA PRO A 155 2.90 -57.97 22.74
C PRO A 155 2.56 -56.86 23.73
N GLU A 156 1.25 -56.67 23.95
CA GLU A 156 0.74 -55.68 24.89
C GLU A 156 1.27 -55.95 26.30
N PHE A 157 1.35 -54.90 27.12
CA PHE A 157 1.90 -54.98 28.48
C PHE A 157 1.17 -55.99 29.39
N ASP A 158 -0.07 -56.35 29.08
CA ASP A 158 -0.86 -57.35 29.82
C ASP A 158 -0.38 -58.79 29.60
N ASP A 159 0.38 -59.06 28.53
CA ASP A 159 0.88 -60.41 28.19
C ASP A 159 2.36 -60.61 28.58
N MET A 160 2.99 -59.66 29.27
CA MET A 160 4.40 -59.73 29.67
C MET A 160 4.58 -60.21 31.11
N ASP A 161 5.55 -61.11 31.32
CA ASP A 161 5.92 -61.63 32.65
C ASP A 161 6.38 -60.49 33.58
N GLU A 162 6.00 -60.56 34.88
CA GLU A 162 6.30 -59.51 35.88
C GLU A 162 7.80 -59.16 35.97
N GLU A 163 8.68 -60.13 35.71
CA GLU A 163 10.13 -59.97 35.73
C GLU A 163 10.62 -59.07 34.57
N LEU A 164 10.02 -59.22 33.39
CA LEU A 164 10.34 -58.42 32.20
C LEU A 164 9.79 -56.98 32.34
N VAL A 165 8.63 -56.83 32.97
CA VAL A 165 8.05 -55.52 33.31
C VAL A 165 8.94 -54.78 34.31
N SER A 166 9.45 -55.47 35.33
CA SER A 166 10.40 -54.89 36.30
C SER A 166 11.70 -54.40 35.64
N GLU A 167 12.27 -55.20 34.73
CA GLU A 167 13.47 -54.85 33.99
C GLU A 167 13.25 -53.61 33.11
N LEU A 168 12.14 -53.55 32.36
CA LEU A 168 11.81 -52.41 31.51
C LEU A 168 11.57 -51.14 32.33
N VAL A 169 10.84 -51.24 33.45
CA VAL A 169 10.64 -50.13 34.38
C VAL A 169 12.00 -49.65 34.89
N SER A 170 12.91 -50.53 35.31
CA SER A 170 14.23 -50.11 35.78
C SER A 170 15.08 -49.40 34.71
N GLN A 171 14.95 -49.82 33.45
CA GLN A 171 15.75 -49.29 32.34
C GLN A 171 15.20 -47.97 31.78
N TYR A 172 13.88 -47.77 31.84
CA TYR A 172 13.20 -46.63 31.23
C TYR A 172 12.43 -45.74 32.22
N HIS A 173 12.47 -46.01 33.53
CA HIS A 173 12.04 -45.01 34.53
C HIS A 173 13.07 -43.88 34.61
N PHE A 174 12.70 -42.72 34.08
CA PHE A 174 13.49 -41.49 34.20
C PHE A 174 13.27 -40.76 35.54
N GLY A 175 12.48 -41.33 36.45
CA GLY A 175 12.27 -40.84 37.81
C GLY A 175 12.97 -41.76 38.80
N GLY A 176 14.07 -41.28 39.37
CA GLY A 176 14.75 -41.94 40.49
C GLY A 176 13.94 -41.91 41.78
#